data_AF-A0A4V2X7J2-F1
#
_entry.id   AF-A0A4V2X7J2-F1
#
_cell.length_a   1.000
_cell.length_b   1.000
_cell.length_c   1.000
_cell.angle_alpha   90.00
_cell.angle_beta   90.00
_cell.angle_gamma   90.00
#
_symmetry.space_group_name_H-M   'P 1'
#
loop_
_entity.id
_entity.type
_entity.pdbx_description
1 polymer ?
#
loop_
_entity_poly.entity_id
_entity_poly.type
_entity_poly.pdbx_seq_one_letter_code
_entity_poly.pdbx_strand_id
1 'polypeptide(L)'
;MKDSYIISTEIRHFIENNITNLDDEIELKDDTNIFESGLVNSLFSMRLLCFIEDKFSISIPDEYIERENFISIEKMQQLVQKIKG
;
A
#
# COMPACT_ATOMS: atom_id res chain seq x y z
N MET A 1 8.32 7.26 -15.53
CA MET A 1 7.37 8.19 -14.85
C MET A 1 5.93 7.66 -14.86
N LYS A 2 5.43 7.00 -15.92
CA LYS A 2 4.05 6.45 -15.93
C LYS A 2 3.82 5.33 -14.90
N ASP A 3 4.81 4.48 -14.66
CA ASP A 3 4.64 3.30 -13.79
C ASP A 3 4.44 3.68 -12.31
N SER A 4 5.09 4.75 -11.85
CA SER A 4 4.95 5.28 -10.49
C SER A 4 3.51 5.66 -10.15
N TYR A 5 2.88 6.40 -11.07
CA TYR A 5 1.52 6.88 -10.90
C TYR A 5 0.50 5.73 -10.93
N ILE A 6 0.75 4.71 -11.76
CA ILE A 6 -0.10 3.51 -11.80
C ILE A 6 0.00 2.75 -10.48
N ILE A 7 1.21 2.58 -9.93
CA ILE A 7 1.41 1.85 -8.66
C ILE A 7 0.64 2.53 -7.51
N SER A 8 0.82 3.84 -7.33
CA SER A 8 0.16 4.56 -6.24
C SER A 8 -1.37 4.54 -6.39
N THR A 9 -1.89 4.68 -7.61
CA THR A 9 -3.33 4.63 -7.89
C THR A 9 -3.94 3.27 -7.56
N GLU A 10 -3.30 2.17 -7.96
CA GLU A 10 -3.81 0.82 -7.69
C GLU A 10 -3.80 0.48 -6.19
N ILE A 11 -2.74 0.87 -5.48
CA ILE A 11 -2.65 0.68 -4.03
C ILE A 11 -3.71 1.50 -3.31
N ARG A 12 -3.88 2.77 -3.69
CA ARG A 12 -4.93 3.65 -3.17
C ARG A 12 -6.32 3.04 -3.33
N HIS A 13 -6.67 2.63 -4.55
CA HIS A 13 -7.96 1.99 -4.82
C HIS A 13 -8.15 0.73 -3.99
N PHE A 14 -7.12 -0.09 -3.81
CA PHE A 14 -7.23 -1.27 -2.95
C PHE A 14 -7.54 -0.88 -1.50
N ILE A 15 -6.86 0.14 -0.97
CA ILE A 15 -7.05 0.62 0.39
C ILE A 15 -8.48 1.15 0.57
N GLU A 16 -8.92 2.06 -0.30
CA GLU A 16 -10.26 2.66 -0.27
C GLU A 16 -11.38 1.62 -0.39
N ASN A 17 -11.23 0.62 -1.27
CA ASN A 17 -12.26 -0.42 -1.46
C ASN A 17 -12.33 -1.46 -0.33
N ASN A 18 -11.29 -1.57 0.50
CA ASN A 18 -11.20 -2.60 1.53
C ASN A 18 -11.32 -2.07 2.96
N ILE A 19 -11.48 -0.75 3.13
CA ILE A 19 -11.76 -0.12 4.41
C ILE A 19 -13.20 0.39 4.39
N THR A 20 -14.05 -0.20 5.23
CA THR A 20 -15.48 0.13 5.33
C THR A 20 -15.78 1.45 6.05
N ASN A 21 -14.77 2.10 6.65
CA ASN A 21 -14.93 3.27 7.52
C ASN A 21 -14.05 4.46 7.09
N LEU A 22 -13.71 4.59 5.80
CA LEU A 22 -13.30 5.92 5.34
C LEU A 22 -14.57 6.76 5.37
N ASP A 23 -14.74 7.58 6.41
CA ASP A 23 -15.67 8.69 6.33
C ASP A 23 -15.33 9.48 5.06
N ASP A 24 -16.34 9.96 4.33
CA ASP A 24 -16.15 10.73 3.08
C ASP A 24 -15.23 11.96 3.25
N GLU A 25 -14.89 12.33 4.48
CA GLU A 25 -13.99 13.43 4.85
C GLU A 25 -12.50 13.04 4.96
N ILE A 26 -12.14 11.75 5.01
CA ILE A 26 -10.73 11.33 5.11
C ILE A 26 -10.11 11.20 3.72
N GLU A 27 -9.44 12.26 3.27
CA GLU A 27 -8.62 12.22 2.07
C GLU A 27 -7.35 11.37 2.33
N LEU A 28 -7.31 10.16 1.79
CA LEU A 28 -6.13 9.29 1.83
C LEU A 28 -5.04 9.90 0.94
N LYS A 29 -4.03 10.56 1.51
CA LYS A 29 -2.88 11.11 0.76
C LYS A 29 -1.77 10.07 0.64
N ASP A 30 -0.85 10.29 -0.30
CA ASP A 30 0.22 9.33 -0.57
C ASP A 30 1.18 9.16 0.62
N ASP A 31 1.31 10.19 1.45
CA ASP A 31 2.12 10.26 2.68
C ASP A 31 1.34 9.90 3.96
N THR A 32 0.04 9.57 3.84
CA THR A 32 -0.81 9.26 4.99
C THR A 32 -0.33 7.99 5.68
N ASN A 33 -0.17 8.07 7.01
CA ASN A 33 0.11 6.91 7.84
C ASN A 33 -1.15 6.07 8.05
N ILE A 34 -1.26 4.96 7.31
CA ILE A 34 -2.45 4.11 7.31
C ILE A 34 -2.60 3.25 8.58
N PHE A 35 -1.54 3.14 9.38
CA PHE A 35 -1.59 2.42 10.66
C PHE A 35 -2.06 3.31 11.80
N GLU A 36 -1.61 4.57 11.84
CA GLU A 36 -2.01 5.54 12.87
C GLU A 36 -3.45 6.01 12.70
N SER A 37 -3.97 5.99 11.47
CA SER A 37 -5.39 6.26 11.20
C SER A 37 -6.33 5.18 11.75
N GLY A 38 -5.80 4.05 12.25
CA GLY A 38 -6.60 2.92 12.73
C GLY A 38 -7.31 2.14 11.62
N LEU A 39 -7.05 2.49 10.36
CA LEU A 39 -7.68 1.87 9.19
C LEU A 39 -7.07 0.50 8.86
N VAL A 40 -5.84 0.23 9.30
CA VAL A 40 -5.08 -0.97 8.96
C VAL A 40 -4.65 -1.74 10.20
N ASN A 41 -4.88 -3.04 10.18
CA ASN A 41 -4.39 -4.01 11.17
C ASN A 41 -3.49 -5.06 10.51
N SER A 42 -2.90 -5.97 11.30
CA SER A 42 -2.00 -7.00 10.80
C SER A 42 -2.61 -7.90 9.70
N LEU A 43 -3.92 -8.20 9.78
CA LEU A 43 -4.60 -9.00 8.77
C LEU A 43 -4.73 -8.23 7.46
N PHE A 44 -5.06 -6.94 7.55
CA PHE A 44 -5.12 -6.06 6.38
C PHE A 44 -3.75 -5.91 5.73
N SER A 45 -2.68 -5.74 6.52
CA SER A 45 -1.31 -5.69 6.00
C SER A 45 -0.94 -6.94 5.19
N MET A 46 -1.35 -8.13 5.64
CA MET A 46 -1.12 -9.37 4.87
C MET A 46 -1.91 -9.39 3.56
N ARG A 47 -3.17 -8.93 3.57
CA ARG A 47 -3.98 -8.81 2.34
C ARG A 47 -3.37 -7.81 1.36
N LEU A 48 -2.82 -6.71 1.87
CA LEU A 48 -2.15 -5.67 1.11
C LEU A 48 -0.85 -6.18 0.47
N LEU A 49 -0.05 -6.93 1.24
CA LEU A 49 1.13 -7.65 0.74
C LEU A 49 0.74 -8.56 -0.44
N CYS A 50 -0.22 -9.47 -0.25
CA CYS A 50 -0.65 -10.39 -1.30
C CYS A 50 -1.18 -9.65 -2.54
N PHE A 51 -1.94 -8.56 -2.34
CA PHE A 51 -2.43 -7.73 -3.44
C PHE A 51 -1.28 -7.12 -4.25
N ILE A 52 -0.27 -6.56 -3.58
CA ILE A 52 0.88 -5.93 -4.24
C ILE A 52 1.67 -6.98 -5.04
N GLU A 53 1.96 -8.13 -4.44
CA GLU A 53 2.68 -9.22 -5.12
C GLU A 53 1.95 -9.71 -6.37
N ASP A 54 0.65 -9.98 -6.25
CA ASP A 54 -0.19 -10.45 -7.36
C ASP A 54 -0.36 -9.38 -8.46
N LYS A 55 -0.78 -8.16 -8.07
CA LYS A 55 -1.09 -7.07 -9.00
C LYS A 55 0.12 -6.66 -9.83
N PHE A 56 1.30 -6.65 -9.23
CA PHE A 56 2.52 -6.21 -9.88
C PHE A 56 3.41 -7.35 -10.35
N SER A 57 3.03 -8.60 -10.11
CA SER A 57 3.78 -9.81 -10.43
C SER A 57 5.21 -9.77 -9.87
N ILE A 58 5.31 -9.45 -8.59
CA ILE A 58 6.57 -9.40 -7.83
C ILE A 58 6.49 -10.32 -6.61
N SER A 59 7.63 -10.66 -6.02
CA SER A 59 7.70 -11.26 -4.70
C SER A 59 8.49 -10.33 -3.78
N ILE A 60 7.92 -10.01 -2.63
CA ILE A 60 8.54 -9.15 -1.63
C ILE A 60 9.30 -10.05 -0.66
N PRO A 61 10.64 -9.93 -0.56
CA PRO A 61 11.42 -10.70 0.39
C PRO A 61 11.03 -10.38 1.84
N ASP A 62 11.11 -11.37 2.73
CA ASP A 62 10.72 -11.25 4.15
C ASP A 62 11.37 -10.06 4.87
N GLU A 63 12.62 -9.73 4.52
CA GLU A 63 13.37 -8.58 5.07
C GLU A 63 12.75 -7.21 4.74
N TYR A 64 11.87 -7.14 3.74
CA TYR A 64 11.15 -5.93 3.36
C TYR A 64 9.71 -5.90 3.91
N ILE A 65 9.24 -7.00 4.53
CA ILE A 65 7.91 -7.09 5.14
C ILE A 65 7.94 -6.44 6.54
N GLU A 66 8.24 -5.15 6.55
CA GLU A 66 8.35 -4.33 7.75
C GLU A 66 7.37 -3.17 7.68
N ARG A 67 6.83 -2.75 8.83
CA ARG A 67 5.83 -1.68 8.92
C ARG A 67 6.25 -0.42 8.14
N GLU A 68 7.53 -0.06 8.20
CA GLU A 68 8.10 1.13 7.56
C GLU A 68 7.90 1.16 6.04
N ASN A 69 7.88 -0.01 5.39
CA ASN A 69 7.66 -0.12 3.95
C ASN A 69 6.17 -0.11 3.55
N PHE A 70 5.27 -0.32 4.51
CA PHE A 70 3.82 -0.41 4.29
C PHE A 70 3.04 0.74 4.95
N ILE A 71 3.73 1.71 5.55
CA ILE A 71 3.10 2.77 6.35
C ILE A 71 2.29 3.78 5.51
N SER A 72 2.64 3.96 4.24
CA SER A 72 1.97 4.88 3.32
C SER A 72 2.03 4.37 1.87
N ILE A 73 1.20 4.93 0.99
CA ILE A 73 1.18 4.60 -0.44
C ILE A 73 2.54 4.92 -1.08
N GLU A 74 3.14 6.06 -0.72
CA GLU A 74 4.45 6.45 -1.22
C GLU A 74 5.51 5.40 -0.90
N LYS A 75 5.53 4.88 0.34
CA LYS A 75 6.50 3.85 0.76
C LYS A 75 6.30 2.53 0.02
N MET A 76 5.05 2.11 -0.15
CA MET A 76 4.75 0.90 -0.92
C MET A 76 5.11 1.08 -2.40
N GLN A 77 4.87 2.25 -2.97
CA GLN A 77 5.26 2.57 -4.33
C GLN A 77 6.79 2.50 -4.51
N GLN A 78 7.54 3.08 -3.57
CA GLN A 78 9.01 2.98 -3.55
C GLN A 78 9.48 1.54 -3.43
N LEU A 79 8.84 0.73 -2.58
CA LEU A 79 9.15 -0.69 -2.42
C LEU A 79 8.93 -1.45 -3.74
N VAL A 80 7.76 -1.30 -4.36
CA VAL A 80 7.45 -1.98 -5.64
C VAL A 80 8.45 -1.60 -6.73
N GLN A 81 8.81 -0.31 -6.81
CA GLN A 81 9.81 0.16 -7.78
C GLN A 81 11.19 -0.43 -7.51
N LYS A 82 11.59 -0.52 -6.24
CA LYS A 82 12.87 -1.12 -5.84
C LYS A 82 12.95 -2.61 -6.19
N ILE A 83 11.84 -3.34 -6.09
CA ILE A 83 11.79 -4.77 -6.43
C ILE A 83 11.72 -5.00 -7.95
N LYS A 84 11.07 -4.11 -8.70
CA LYS A 84 10.94 -4.20 -10.17
C LYS A 84 12.17 -3.72 -10.95
N GLY A 85 12.95 -2.81 -10.38
CA GLY A 85 14.17 -2.25 -10.97
C GLY A 85 15.36 -3.18 -10.83
#